data_AF-A0A6J4LT85-F1
#
_entry.id   AF-A0A6J4LT85-F1
#
_cell.length_a   1.000
_cell.length_b   1.000
_cell.length_c   1.000
_cell.angle_alpha   90.00
_cell.angle_beta   90.00
_cell.angle_gamma   90.00
#
_symmetry.space_group_name_H-M   'P 1'
#
loop_
_entity.id
_entity.type
_entity.pdbx_description
1 polymer ?
#
loop_
_entity_poly.entity_id
_entity_poly.type
_entity_poly.pdbx_seq_one_letter_code
_entity_poly.pdbx_strand_id
1 'polypeptide(L)'
;MKSYLGWTAGMVLAAGTLAGCGGGTEAYCDSLRDAQGDFEALETGDAAGLGDAVDTLRDISGDAPDEVSADWEVVNGTLDDMESALDDAGLSFDDLGGLAEGQIPEGVDEADLTALQESFEALSTEEAEEAGNNIQEHAQNECDVDLGS
;
A
#
# COMPACT_ATOMS: atom_id res chain seq x y z
N MET A 1 40.91 12.66 -42.30
CA MET A 1 41.56 11.42 -42.78
C MET A 1 41.67 10.46 -41.61
N LYS A 2 41.15 9.23 -41.77
CA LYS A 2 41.12 8.07 -40.85
C LYS A 2 40.22 8.26 -39.61
N SER A 3 38.98 7.76 -39.54
CA SER A 3 38.41 6.42 -39.76
C SER A 3 38.87 5.37 -38.74
N TYR A 4 37.98 5.05 -37.81
CA TYR A 4 37.82 3.75 -37.13
C TYR A 4 36.30 3.55 -37.01
N LEU A 5 35.61 2.91 -37.97
CA LEU A 5 35.24 1.49 -37.98
C LEU A 5 35.03 0.87 -36.58
N GLY A 6 33.77 0.93 -36.14
CA GLY A 6 32.91 -0.23 -35.93
C GLY A 6 33.36 -1.30 -34.94
N TRP A 7 32.64 -1.38 -33.82
CA TRP A 7 32.35 -2.67 -33.21
C TRP A 7 30.93 -2.66 -32.61
N THR A 8 30.06 -3.47 -33.20
CA THR A 8 28.77 -3.88 -32.66
C THR A 8 29.02 -4.80 -31.47
N ALA A 9 28.53 -4.44 -30.29
CA ALA A 9 28.25 -5.38 -29.22
C ALA A 9 26.76 -5.24 -28.90
N GLY A 10 25.98 -6.23 -29.33
CA GLY A 10 24.56 -6.33 -29.01
C GLY A 10 24.40 -6.42 -27.50
N MET A 11 23.65 -5.47 -26.93
CA MET A 11 23.14 -5.60 -25.59
C MET A 11 22.01 -6.61 -25.65
N VAL A 12 22.34 -7.85 -25.31
CA VAL A 12 21.36 -8.88 -25.01
C VAL A 12 20.56 -8.35 -23.83
N LEU A 13 19.32 -7.90 -24.08
CA LEU A 13 18.29 -7.79 -23.07
C LEU A 13 18.11 -9.19 -22.51
N ALA A 14 18.80 -9.47 -21.41
CA ALA A 14 18.56 -10.64 -20.59
C ALA A 14 17.22 -10.41 -19.88
N ALA A 15 16.12 -10.66 -20.59
CA ALA A 15 14.87 -11.05 -19.96
C ALA A 15 15.08 -12.46 -19.35
N GLY A 16 15.82 -12.54 -18.25
CA GLY A 16 15.67 -13.64 -17.31
C GLY A 16 14.41 -13.31 -16.53
N THR A 17 13.23 -13.87 -16.82
CA THR A 17 12.82 -15.21 -16.38
C THR A 17 13.46 -15.61 -15.05
N LEU A 18 13.31 -14.76 -14.03
CA LEU A 18 13.35 -15.17 -12.62
C LEU A 18 12.06 -15.96 -12.27
N ALA A 19 11.76 -16.99 -13.05
CA ALA A 19 10.84 -18.01 -12.61
C ALA A 19 11.62 -18.95 -11.68
N GLY A 20 11.57 -18.72 -10.37
CA GLY A 20 11.99 -19.75 -9.41
C GLY A 20 12.49 -19.34 -8.03
N CYS A 21 11.65 -18.70 -7.22
CA CYS A 21 11.28 -19.25 -5.92
C CYS A 21 9.74 -19.13 -5.76
N GLY A 22 9.03 -19.57 -6.81
CA GLY A 22 7.60 -19.37 -7.01
C GLY A 22 6.75 -20.22 -6.08
N GLY A 23 6.23 -19.56 -5.05
CA GLY A 23 5.13 -20.02 -4.21
C GLY A 23 4.44 -18.83 -3.57
N GLY A 24 5.23 -17.91 -2.99
CA GLY A 24 4.72 -16.66 -2.42
C GLY A 24 4.30 -15.64 -3.48
N THR A 25 5.15 -15.39 -4.50
CA THR A 25 4.89 -14.34 -5.50
C THR A 25 3.61 -14.55 -6.31
N GLU A 26 3.24 -15.79 -6.66
CA GLU A 26 2.00 -16.05 -7.42
C GLU A 26 0.76 -15.79 -6.55
N ALA A 27 0.76 -16.27 -5.30
CA ALA A 27 -0.30 -15.99 -4.34
C ALA A 27 -0.44 -14.49 -4.08
N TYR A 28 0.68 -13.81 -3.83
CA TYR A 28 0.74 -12.35 -3.68
C TYR A 28 0.15 -11.61 -4.89
N CYS A 29 0.57 -11.97 -6.11
CA CYS A 29 0.05 -11.33 -7.32
C CYS A 29 -1.44 -11.58 -7.53
N ASP A 30 -1.95 -12.77 -7.19
CA ASP A 30 -3.38 -13.06 -7.26
C ASP A 30 -4.17 -12.27 -6.20
N SER A 31 -3.67 -12.19 -4.97
CA SER A 31 -4.28 -11.38 -3.91
C SER A 31 -4.32 -9.89 -4.29
N LEU A 32 -3.24 -9.36 -4.89
CA LEU A 32 -3.23 -7.98 -5.42
C LEU A 32 -4.28 -7.76 -6.52
N ARG A 33 -4.46 -8.73 -7.44
CA ARG A 33 -5.47 -8.61 -8.50
C ARG A 33 -6.88 -8.60 -7.95
N ASP A 34 -7.15 -9.45 -6.98
CA ASP A 34 -8.46 -9.56 -6.36
C ASP A 34 -8.81 -8.30 -5.54
N ALA A 35 -7.80 -7.66 -4.95
CA ALA A 35 -7.95 -6.48 -4.10
C ALA A 35 -7.92 -5.12 -4.81
N GLN A 36 -7.81 -5.06 -6.15
CA GLN A 36 -7.74 -3.78 -6.89
C GLN A 36 -8.86 -2.78 -6.53
N GLY A 37 -10.07 -3.28 -6.23
CA GLY A 37 -11.17 -2.42 -5.78
C GLY A 37 -10.96 -1.82 -4.39
N ASP A 38 -10.27 -2.54 -3.50
CA ASP A 38 -9.93 -2.06 -2.16
C ASP A 38 -8.84 -0.97 -2.24
N PHE A 39 -7.85 -1.14 -3.12
CA PHE A 39 -6.85 -0.09 -3.40
C PHE A 39 -7.47 1.18 -4.00
N GLU A 40 -8.44 1.05 -4.93
CA GLU A 40 -9.18 2.20 -5.46
C GLU A 40 -10.00 2.91 -4.36
N ALA A 41 -10.61 2.17 -3.45
CA ALA A 41 -11.34 2.73 -2.31
C ALA A 41 -10.41 3.54 -1.38
N LEU A 42 -9.19 3.04 -1.13
CA LEU A 42 -8.16 3.74 -0.36
C LEU A 42 -7.71 5.04 -1.04
N GLU A 43 -7.42 4.99 -2.33
CA GLU A 43 -6.98 6.17 -3.11
C GLU A 43 -8.07 7.25 -3.14
N THR A 44 -9.32 6.85 -3.35
CA THR A 44 -10.46 7.77 -3.43
C THR A 44 -10.94 8.28 -2.07
N GLY A 45 -10.43 7.70 -0.98
CA GLY A 45 -10.86 8.01 0.38
C GLY A 45 -12.30 7.60 0.65
N ASP A 46 -12.77 6.51 0.04
CA ASP A 46 -14.07 5.93 0.37
C ASP A 46 -14.02 5.35 1.78
N ALA A 47 -14.40 6.18 2.75
CA ALA A 47 -14.37 5.83 4.16
C ALA A 47 -15.31 4.66 4.50
N ALA A 48 -16.28 4.35 3.63
CA ALA A 48 -17.14 3.18 3.76
C ALA A 48 -16.41 1.93 3.23
N GLY A 49 -15.95 1.06 4.14
CA GLY A 49 -15.21 -0.16 3.79
C GLY A 49 -13.69 -0.04 3.99
N LEU A 50 -13.21 1.06 4.56
CA LEU A 50 -11.80 1.26 4.88
C LEU A 50 -11.27 0.18 5.85
N GLY A 51 -12.07 -0.26 6.82
CA GLY A 51 -11.71 -1.37 7.71
C GLY A 51 -11.45 -2.68 6.95
N ASP A 52 -12.39 -3.06 6.07
CA ASP A 52 -12.24 -4.25 5.22
C ASP A 52 -11.01 -4.14 4.29
N ALA A 53 -10.76 -2.97 3.72
CA ALA A 53 -9.60 -2.72 2.86
C ALA A 53 -8.26 -2.84 3.62
N VAL A 54 -8.19 -2.34 4.86
CA VAL A 54 -7.02 -2.48 5.74
C VAL A 54 -6.77 -3.95 6.09
N ASP A 55 -7.82 -4.73 6.37
CA ASP A 55 -7.68 -6.17 6.61
C ASP A 55 -7.17 -6.90 5.35
N THR A 56 -7.70 -6.57 4.16
CA THR A 56 -7.21 -7.11 2.89
C THR A 56 -5.72 -6.78 2.66
N LEU A 57 -5.28 -5.55 2.92
CA LEU A 57 -3.88 -5.14 2.82
C LEU A 57 -2.97 -5.98 3.74
N ARG A 58 -3.40 -6.18 4.99
CA ARG A 58 -2.67 -7.00 5.96
C ARG A 58 -2.55 -8.45 5.49
N ASP A 59 -3.62 -9.03 4.94
CA ASP A 59 -3.58 -10.38 4.37
C ASP A 59 -2.62 -10.46 3.18
N ILE A 60 -2.66 -9.50 2.25
CA ILE A 60 -1.74 -9.42 1.09
C ILE A 60 -0.28 -9.33 1.56
N SER A 61 -0.02 -8.49 2.56
CA SER A 61 1.33 -8.27 3.09
C SER A 61 1.96 -9.56 3.63
N GLY A 62 1.14 -10.49 4.14
CA GLY A 62 1.60 -11.78 4.65
C GLY A 62 2.13 -12.73 3.58
N ASP A 63 1.70 -12.54 2.33
CA ASP A 63 2.14 -13.32 1.17
C ASP A 63 3.25 -12.62 0.37
N ALA A 64 3.62 -11.40 0.75
CA ALA A 64 4.56 -10.56 0.01
C ALA A 64 5.94 -11.22 -0.18
N PRO A 65 6.54 -11.12 -1.38
CA PRO A 65 7.88 -11.64 -1.62
C PRO A 65 8.95 -10.78 -0.90
N ASP A 66 10.13 -11.37 -0.68
CA ASP A 66 11.23 -10.74 0.07
C ASP A 66 11.57 -9.34 -0.46
N GLU A 67 11.46 -9.15 -1.79
CA GLU A 67 11.73 -7.91 -2.52
C GLU A 67 10.93 -6.69 -2.04
N VAL A 68 9.70 -6.88 -1.54
CA VAL A 68 8.83 -5.80 -1.02
C VAL A 68 8.35 -6.04 0.40
N SER A 69 8.75 -7.14 1.03
CA SER A 69 8.36 -7.47 2.42
C SER A 69 8.66 -6.34 3.42
N ALA A 70 9.80 -5.67 3.28
CA ALA A 70 10.18 -4.56 4.14
C ALA A 70 9.33 -3.30 3.90
N ASP A 71 8.94 -3.03 2.65
CA ASP A 71 8.03 -1.92 2.32
C ASP A 71 6.63 -2.20 2.90
N TRP A 72 6.17 -3.45 2.83
CA TRP A 72 4.93 -3.89 3.48
C TRP A 72 4.96 -3.73 5.00
N GLU A 73 6.10 -3.97 5.66
CA GLU A 73 6.26 -3.70 7.10
C GLU A 73 6.09 -2.21 7.42
N VAL A 74 6.59 -1.31 6.57
CA VAL A 74 6.41 0.15 6.74
C VAL A 74 4.93 0.54 6.57
N VAL A 75 4.25 0.02 5.55
CA VAL A 75 2.83 0.29 5.32
C VAL A 75 1.99 -0.23 6.49
N ASN A 76 2.22 -1.48 6.91
CA ASN A 76 1.52 -2.06 8.07
C ASN A 76 1.79 -1.30 9.36
N GLY A 77 3.03 -0.87 9.60
CA GLY A 77 3.36 -0.04 10.77
C GLY A 77 2.60 1.29 10.75
N THR A 78 2.45 1.91 9.57
CA THR A 78 1.65 3.12 9.40
C THR A 78 0.17 2.85 9.71
N LEU A 79 -0.38 1.72 9.23
CA LEU A 79 -1.76 1.32 9.52
C LEU A 79 -2.00 1.02 11.00
N ASP A 80 -1.03 0.40 11.68
CA ASP A 80 -1.08 0.14 13.13
C ASP A 80 -1.05 1.45 13.94
N ASP A 81 -0.25 2.43 13.50
CA ASP A 81 -0.22 3.76 14.12
C ASP A 81 -1.54 4.52 13.88
N MET A 82 -2.15 4.38 12.69
CA MET A 82 -3.49 4.92 12.40
C MET A 82 -4.56 4.27 13.28
N GLU A 83 -4.55 2.94 13.42
CA GLU A 83 -5.46 2.20 14.29
C GLU A 83 -5.32 2.67 15.74
N SER A 84 -4.09 2.83 16.22
CA SER A 84 -3.81 3.32 17.57
C SER A 84 -4.35 4.74 17.79
N ALA A 85 -4.19 5.63 16.81
CA ALA A 85 -4.72 6.98 16.88
C ALA A 85 -6.26 7.01 16.90
N LEU A 86 -6.91 6.11 16.14
CA LEU A 86 -8.35 5.93 16.17
C LEU A 86 -8.81 5.41 17.54
N ASP A 87 -8.16 4.37 18.05
CA ASP A 87 -8.46 3.78 19.36
C ASP A 87 -8.33 4.81 20.50
N ASP A 88 -7.28 5.64 20.47
CA ASP A 88 -7.07 6.73 21.43
C ASP A 88 -8.20 7.76 21.39
N ALA A 89 -8.80 7.97 20.23
CA ALA A 89 -9.98 8.82 20.03
C ALA A 89 -11.31 8.09 20.25
N GLY A 90 -11.30 6.81 20.64
CA GLY A 90 -12.50 5.99 20.83
C GLY A 90 -13.21 5.61 19.52
N LEU A 91 -12.45 5.52 18.43
CA LEU A 91 -12.90 5.22 17.07
C LEU A 91 -12.22 3.96 16.54
N SER A 92 -12.77 3.43 15.45
CA SER A 92 -12.18 2.38 14.62
C SER A 92 -12.22 2.78 13.14
N PHE A 93 -11.56 2.03 12.26
CA PHE A 93 -11.63 2.27 10.82
C PHE A 93 -13.08 2.19 10.28
N ASP A 94 -13.92 1.34 10.87
CA ASP A 94 -15.34 1.21 10.51
C ASP A 94 -16.16 2.45 10.86
N ASP A 95 -15.74 3.21 11.87
CA ASP A 95 -16.44 4.44 12.30
C ASP A 95 -16.18 5.62 11.34
N LEU A 96 -15.11 5.57 10.54
CA LEU A 96 -14.72 6.66 9.65
C LEU A 96 -15.78 6.96 8.58
N GLY A 97 -16.44 5.94 8.04
CA GLY A 97 -17.56 6.11 7.10
C GLY A 97 -18.70 6.90 7.74
N GLY A 98 -19.08 6.55 8.97
CA GLY A 98 -20.11 7.27 9.72
C GLY A 98 -19.70 8.71 10.03
N LEU A 99 -18.44 8.94 10.41
CA LEU A 99 -17.90 10.27 10.67
C LEU A 99 -17.94 11.17 9.44
N ALA A 100 -17.63 10.64 8.25
CA ALA A 100 -17.73 11.39 6.99
C ALA A 100 -19.18 11.84 6.69
N GLU A 101 -20.17 11.09 7.19
CA GLU A 101 -21.60 11.42 7.11
C GLU A 101 -22.08 12.32 8.28
N GLY A 102 -21.18 12.73 9.18
CA GLY A 102 -21.48 13.55 10.36
C GLY A 102 -22.04 12.76 11.55
N GLN A 103 -21.90 11.44 11.55
CA GLN A 103 -22.28 10.56 12.65
C GLN A 103 -21.09 10.42 13.60
N ILE A 104 -21.10 11.19 14.69
CA ILE A 104 -20.07 11.12 15.73
C ILE A 104 -20.47 10.06 16.77
N PRO A 105 -19.63 9.03 17.02
CA PRO A 105 -19.89 8.03 18.04
C PRO A 105 -19.98 8.62 19.47
N GLU A 106 -20.70 7.95 20.35
CA GLU A 106 -20.82 8.39 21.74
C GLU A 106 -19.47 8.36 22.45
N GLY A 107 -19.04 9.49 22.99
CA GLY A 107 -17.80 9.60 23.74
C GLY A 107 -16.65 10.28 22.98
N VAL A 108 -16.83 10.54 21.69
CA VAL A 108 -15.87 11.28 20.84
C VAL A 108 -16.23 12.76 20.84
N ASP A 109 -15.28 13.63 21.16
CA ASP A 109 -15.46 15.09 21.15
C ASP A 109 -14.57 15.82 20.11
N GLU A 110 -14.71 17.15 20.00
CA GLU A 110 -13.94 17.95 19.04
C GLU A 110 -12.42 17.90 19.28
N ALA A 111 -11.98 17.71 20.52
CA ALA A 111 -10.56 17.58 20.83
C ALA A 111 -10.02 16.24 20.33
N ASP A 112 -10.78 15.16 20.46
CA ASP A 112 -10.42 13.84 19.94
C ASP A 112 -10.31 13.86 18.41
N LEU A 113 -11.26 14.49 17.72
CA LEU A 113 -11.21 14.65 16.26
C LEU A 113 -10.03 15.51 15.79
N THR A 114 -9.67 16.54 16.56
CA THR A 114 -8.50 17.38 16.27
C THR A 114 -7.20 16.59 16.47
N ALA A 115 -7.10 15.83 17.56
CA ALA A 115 -5.93 14.99 17.82
C ALA A 115 -5.77 13.90 16.76
N LEU A 116 -6.87 13.29 16.32
CA LEU A 116 -6.87 12.32 15.24
C LEU A 116 -6.33 12.92 13.93
N GLN A 117 -6.77 14.14 13.59
CA GLN A 117 -6.26 14.84 12.42
C GLN A 117 -4.75 15.09 12.50
N GLU A 118 -4.25 15.58 13.64
CA GLU A 118 -2.81 15.81 13.86
C GLU A 118 -2.00 14.51 13.77
N SER A 119 -2.54 13.40 14.29
CA SER A 119 -1.93 12.07 14.17
C SER A 119 -1.84 11.64 12.71
N PHE A 120 -2.91 11.75 11.92
CA PHE A 120 -2.90 11.36 10.50
C PHE A 120 -1.93 12.23 9.67
N GLU A 121 -1.83 13.53 9.97
CA GLU A 121 -0.84 14.41 9.34
C GLU A 121 0.59 13.98 9.67
N ALA A 122 0.85 13.50 10.90
CA ALA A 122 2.16 13.01 11.30
C ALA A 122 2.56 11.69 10.63
N LEU A 123 1.57 10.88 10.20
CA LEU A 123 1.77 9.58 9.56
C LEU A 123 2.05 9.68 8.06
N SER A 124 1.79 10.85 7.46
CA SER A 124 2.18 11.15 6.07
C SER A 124 3.70 11.40 5.97
N THR A 125 4.48 10.33 6.02
CA THR A 125 5.94 10.36 5.99
C THR A 125 6.50 10.02 4.62
N GLU A 126 7.67 10.59 4.27
CA GLU A 126 8.39 10.25 3.03
C GLU A 126 8.71 8.74 2.95
N GLU A 127 8.92 8.08 4.09
CA GLU A 127 9.20 6.64 4.17
C GLU A 127 7.95 5.80 3.80
N ALA A 128 6.78 6.17 4.30
CA ALA A 128 5.52 5.50 3.93
C ALA A 128 5.18 5.73 2.44
N GLU A 129 5.44 6.92 1.92
CA GLU A 129 5.29 7.23 0.49
C GLU A 129 6.25 6.40 -0.38
N GLU A 130 7.52 6.30 -0.01
CA GLU A 130 8.51 5.49 -0.74
C GLU A 130 8.14 4.00 -0.72
N ALA A 131 7.73 3.48 0.45
CA ALA A 131 7.29 2.09 0.58
C ALA A 131 6.07 1.78 -0.31
N GLY A 132 5.06 2.65 -0.32
CA GLY A 132 3.89 2.51 -1.20
C GLY A 132 4.27 2.50 -2.68
N ASN A 133 5.18 3.39 -3.09
CA ASN A 133 5.68 3.43 -4.47
C ASN A 133 6.45 2.15 -4.85
N ASN A 134 7.31 1.64 -3.97
CA ASN A 134 8.04 0.39 -4.22
C ASN A 134 7.10 -0.81 -4.41
N ILE A 135 6.05 -0.90 -3.58
CA ILE A 135 5.01 -1.92 -3.70
C ILE A 135 4.28 -1.79 -5.04
N GLN A 136 3.89 -0.58 -5.42
CA GLN A 136 3.23 -0.32 -6.71
C GLN A 136 4.12 -0.69 -7.90
N GLU A 137 5.39 -0.25 -7.90
CA GLU A 137 6.34 -0.58 -8.95
C GLU A 137 6.54 -2.10 -9.07
N HIS A 138 6.63 -2.81 -7.95
CA HIS A 138 6.72 -4.26 -7.96
C HIS A 138 5.43 -4.91 -8.48
N ALA A 139 4.26 -4.47 -8.03
CA ALA A 139 2.97 -4.96 -8.50
C ALA A 139 2.82 -4.78 -10.03
N GLN A 140 3.27 -3.65 -10.57
CA GLN A 140 3.21 -3.40 -12.00
C GLN A 140 4.23 -4.25 -12.78
N ASN A 141 5.48 -4.35 -12.30
CA ASN A 141 6.56 -5.02 -13.04
C ASN A 141 6.51 -6.55 -12.95
N GLU A 142 6.12 -7.10 -11.81
CA GLU A 142 6.14 -8.54 -11.54
C GLU A 142 4.75 -9.17 -11.59
N CYS A 143 3.69 -8.42 -11.26
CA CYS A 143 2.32 -8.93 -11.24
C CYS A 143 1.44 -8.40 -12.39
N ASP A 144 1.89 -7.43 -13.21
CA ASP A 144 1.05 -6.73 -14.19
C ASP A 144 -0.25 -6.16 -13.56
N VAL A 145 -0.17 -5.68 -12.31
CA VAL A 145 -1.29 -5.05 -11.57
C VAL A 145 -1.03 -3.56 -11.39
N ASP A 146 -2.06 -2.76 -11.58
CA ASP A 146 -2.07 -1.33 -11.26
C ASP A 146 -2.85 -1.13 -9.95
N LEU A 147 -2.22 -0.52 -8.95
CA LEU A 147 -2.80 -0.30 -7.62
C LEU A 147 -3.41 1.10 -7.45
N GLY A 148 -3.52 1.89 -8.51
CA GLY A 148 -3.99 3.28 -8.42
C GLY A 148 -2.84 4.26 -8.17
N SER A 149 -2.97 5.51 -8.64
CA SER A 149 -1.85 6.44 -8.90
C SER A 149 -1.99 7.82 -8.27
#